data_AF-U6LCP2-F1
#
_entry.id   AF-U6LCP2-F1
#
_cell.length_a   1.000
_cell.length_b   1.000
_cell.length_c   1.000
_cell.angle_alpha   90.00
_cell.angle_beta   90.00
_cell.angle_gamma   90.00
#
_symmetry.space_group_name_H-M   'P 1'
#
loop_
_entity.id
_entity.type
_entity.pdbx_description
1 polymer ?
#
loop_
_entity_poly.entity_id
_entity_poly.type
_entity_poly.pdbx_seq_one_letter_code
_entity_poly.pdbx_strand_id
1 'polypeptide(L)'
;MQARSLLQQVHLAARDPSLPLHQQLEAAAAEALCCTYTRDWQQLQQLLPHALHLAAASLDPRSAAAVRECGARLLLELYVHPELQQQQQQQQQQQQQQEQQQQQQQQQQPWADIHAHLMAAFRHYQEVGDTRAAAAALRRAVLAAPLAAAAVDPFSTREGKALQGDPEVQSAKALRSAFEASDVPGVEKHLQLLGETDPFALHCSKALLQAVRLKRLRAICCCYSVFPLQRLQQLLRLSEEDTRQLLLQAGTPHAAAAAAAAVAAAVAAAAVSVAAPVCGAASGAAAGAAAAFAAAAASGAAAASVAAAAAAVSLPHVPLLPSPRYQIHFRRQQQQQQQQQQHSIFSRFEGHSAGRAPRPH
;
A
#
# COMPACT_ATOMS: atom_id res chain seq x y z
N MET A 1 29.86 -6.21 24.13
CA MET A 1 31.03 -5.41 23.70
C MET A 1 31.82 -6.10 22.57
N GLN A 2 32.18 -7.38 22.67
CA GLN A 2 32.97 -8.09 21.63
C GLN A 2 32.31 -8.17 20.24
N ALA A 3 30.97 -8.23 20.14
CA ALA A 3 30.28 -8.29 18.86
C ALA A 3 30.45 -7.00 18.01
N ARG A 4 30.53 -5.82 18.63
CA ARG A 4 30.70 -4.55 17.90
C ARG A 4 32.11 -4.38 17.33
N SER A 5 33.14 -4.81 18.05
CA SER A 5 34.52 -4.79 17.54
C SER A 5 34.71 -5.75 16.37
N LEU A 6 34.03 -6.91 16.39
CA LEU A 6 34.02 -7.84 15.27
C LEU A 6 33.25 -7.27 14.06
N LEU A 7 32.15 -6.55 14.29
CA LEU A 7 31.38 -5.92 13.21
C LEU A 7 32.22 -4.93 12.41
N GLN A 8 33.07 -4.15 13.08
CA GLN A 8 33.99 -3.23 12.39
C GLN A 8 35.01 -3.98 11.53
N GLN A 9 35.50 -5.14 11.97
CA GLN A 9 36.41 -5.98 11.18
C GLN A 9 35.68 -6.62 9.98
N VAL A 10 34.46 -7.10 10.18
CA VAL A 10 33.62 -7.66 9.11
C VAL A 10 33.28 -6.59 8.07
N HIS A 11 32.99 -5.35 8.49
CA HIS A 11 32.73 -4.23 7.60
C HIS A 11 33.92 -3.91 6.69
N LEU A 12 35.14 -3.95 7.26
CA LEU A 12 36.36 -3.75 6.49
C LEU A 12 36.57 -4.91 5.50
N ALA A 13 36.39 -6.16 5.95
CA ALA A 13 36.53 -7.34 5.09
C ALA A 13 35.51 -7.34 3.92
N ALA A 14 34.29 -6.87 4.13
CA ALA A 14 33.27 -6.78 3.09
C ALA A 14 33.65 -5.83 1.94
N ARG A 15 34.56 -4.88 2.19
CA ARG A 15 34.98 -3.85 1.24
C ARG A 15 36.45 -3.98 0.82
N ASP A 16 37.12 -5.03 1.28
CA ASP A 16 38.53 -5.23 1.00
C ASP A 16 38.71 -5.80 -0.42
N PRO A 17 39.28 -5.02 -1.36
CA PRO A 17 39.48 -5.49 -2.74
C PRO A 17 40.51 -6.60 -2.85
N SER A 18 41.31 -6.86 -1.80
CA SER A 18 42.29 -7.93 -1.79
C SER A 18 41.67 -9.32 -1.59
N LEU A 19 40.46 -9.38 -1.00
CA LEU A 19 39.74 -10.61 -0.75
C LEU A 19 38.96 -11.06 -2.00
N PRO A 20 38.77 -12.37 -2.22
CA PRO A 20 37.93 -12.86 -3.32
C PRO A 20 36.46 -12.46 -3.11
N LEU A 21 35.73 -12.26 -4.21
CA LEU A 21 34.35 -11.76 -4.21
C LEU A 21 33.39 -12.56 -3.31
N HIS A 22 33.55 -13.88 -3.22
CA HIS A 22 32.72 -14.72 -2.34
C HIS A 22 32.95 -14.40 -0.86
N GLN A 23 34.20 -14.17 -0.43
CA GLN A 23 34.50 -13.78 0.97
C GLN A 23 34.01 -12.37 1.29
N GLN A 24 34.09 -11.45 0.32
CA GLN A 24 33.49 -10.12 0.46
C GLN A 24 31.97 -10.21 0.64
N LEU A 25 31.30 -11.07 -0.16
CA LEU A 25 29.86 -11.29 -0.02
C LEU A 25 29.51 -11.94 1.33
N GLU A 26 30.26 -12.94 1.78
CA GLU A 26 30.04 -13.59 3.08
C GLU A 26 30.15 -12.58 4.23
N ALA A 27 31.18 -11.72 4.20
CA ALA A 27 31.34 -10.65 5.17
C ALA A 27 30.18 -9.64 5.10
N ALA A 28 29.77 -9.23 3.90
CA ALA A 28 28.63 -8.32 3.70
C ALA A 28 27.31 -8.95 4.17
N ALA A 29 27.09 -10.24 3.95
CA ALA A 29 25.91 -10.97 4.41
C ALA A 29 25.89 -11.10 5.94
N ALA A 30 27.03 -11.39 6.55
CA ALA A 30 27.17 -11.41 8.01
C ALA A 30 26.87 -10.03 8.62
N GLU A 31 27.40 -8.96 8.04
CA GLU A 31 27.11 -7.59 8.48
C GLU A 31 25.62 -7.26 8.32
N ALA A 32 25.02 -7.59 7.17
CA ALA A 32 23.59 -7.37 6.93
C ALA A 32 22.71 -8.08 7.98
N LEU A 33 23.02 -9.34 8.30
CA LEU A 33 22.35 -10.10 9.34
C LEU A 33 22.52 -9.44 10.71
N CYS A 34 23.73 -9.01 11.06
CA CYS A 34 23.99 -8.28 12.30
C CYS A 34 23.15 -6.99 12.38
N CYS A 35 23.09 -6.19 11.32
CA CYS A 35 22.28 -4.97 11.27
C CYS A 35 20.78 -5.26 11.46
N THR A 36 20.26 -6.35 10.86
CA THR A 36 18.85 -6.75 11.09
C THR A 36 18.58 -7.18 12.53
N TYR A 37 19.57 -7.79 13.21
CA TYR A 37 19.45 -8.20 14.61
C TYR A 37 19.55 -7.00 15.57
N THR A 38 20.49 -6.09 15.32
CA THR A 38 20.65 -4.85 16.11
C THR A 38 19.62 -3.78 15.77
N ARG A 39 18.80 -4.00 14.73
CA ARG A 39 17.83 -3.06 14.16
C ARG A 39 18.46 -1.74 13.72
N ASP A 40 19.70 -1.82 13.22
CA ASP A 40 20.38 -0.67 12.61
C ASP A 40 20.01 -0.60 11.11
N TRP A 41 18.81 -0.07 10.86
CA TRP A 41 18.26 0.01 9.50
C TRP A 41 19.02 0.99 8.61
N GLN A 42 19.66 2.00 9.22
CA GLN A 42 20.44 3.01 8.48
C GLN A 42 21.72 2.40 7.91
N GLN A 43 22.47 1.67 8.73
CA GLN A 43 23.66 0.97 8.26
C GLN A 43 23.30 -0.08 7.20
N LEU A 44 22.21 -0.82 7.43
CA LEU A 44 21.72 -1.82 6.46
C LEU A 44 21.35 -1.18 5.11
N GLN A 45 20.68 -0.03 5.11
CA GLN A 45 20.32 0.70 3.89
C GLN A 45 21.54 1.14 3.08
N GLN A 46 22.63 1.54 3.75
CA GLN A 46 23.88 1.93 3.08
C GLN A 46 24.66 0.73 2.55
N LEU A 47 24.61 -0.40 3.25
CA LEU A 47 25.32 -1.62 2.88
C LEU A 47 24.63 -2.41 1.76
N LEU A 48 23.29 -2.44 1.76
CA LEU A 48 22.51 -3.32 0.90
C LEU A 48 22.80 -3.17 -0.61
N PRO A 49 22.94 -1.95 -1.20
CA PRO A 49 23.25 -1.82 -2.62
C PRO A 49 24.58 -2.47 -3.00
N HIS A 50 25.60 -2.32 -2.15
CA HIS A 50 26.90 -2.93 -2.36
C HIS A 50 26.83 -4.45 -2.22
N ALA A 51 26.16 -4.95 -1.18
CA ALA A 51 25.97 -6.38 -0.96
C ALA A 51 25.19 -7.04 -2.11
N LEU A 52 24.19 -6.36 -2.68
CA LEU A 52 23.44 -6.85 -3.85
C LEU A 52 24.30 -6.89 -5.12
N HIS A 53 25.20 -5.92 -5.30
CA HIS A 53 26.16 -5.94 -6.39
C HIS A 53 27.13 -7.12 -6.27
N LEU A 54 27.67 -7.36 -5.06
CA LEU A 54 28.49 -8.53 -4.77
C LEU A 54 27.72 -9.84 -4.97
N ALA A 55 26.44 -9.90 -4.58
CA ALA A 55 25.58 -11.06 -4.79
C ALA A 55 25.31 -11.35 -6.27
N ALA A 56 25.27 -10.32 -7.12
CA ALA A 56 25.14 -10.49 -8.57
C ALA A 56 26.47 -10.90 -9.23
N ALA A 57 27.62 -10.51 -8.64
CA ALA A 57 28.94 -10.77 -9.19
C ALA A 57 29.58 -12.09 -8.70
N SER A 58 29.14 -12.62 -7.55
CA SER A 58 29.67 -13.84 -6.95
C SER A 58 28.71 -15.02 -7.09
N LEU A 59 29.24 -16.23 -6.95
CA LEU A 59 28.52 -17.49 -7.18
C LEU A 59 28.18 -18.21 -5.85
N ASP A 60 28.02 -17.46 -4.75
CA ASP A 60 27.64 -18.02 -3.45
C ASP A 60 26.13 -17.80 -3.20
N PRO A 61 25.28 -18.82 -3.45
CA PRO A 61 23.85 -18.68 -3.29
C PRO A 61 23.44 -18.53 -1.82
N ARG A 62 24.22 -19.04 -0.86
CA ARG A 62 23.85 -18.98 0.55
C ARG A 62 23.89 -17.55 1.08
N SER A 63 24.99 -16.85 0.85
CA SER A 63 25.12 -15.44 1.25
C SER A 63 24.20 -14.54 0.42
N ALA A 64 24.02 -14.84 -0.86
CA ALA A 64 23.07 -14.11 -1.71
C ALA A 64 21.62 -14.22 -1.19
N ALA A 65 21.20 -15.41 -0.74
CA ALA A 65 19.89 -15.61 -0.13
C ALA A 65 19.72 -14.76 1.13
N ALA A 66 20.71 -14.77 2.03
CA ALA A 66 20.69 -13.99 3.27
C ALA A 66 20.58 -12.47 3.00
N VAL A 67 21.38 -11.95 2.07
CA VAL A 67 21.31 -10.52 1.66
C VAL A 67 19.93 -10.18 1.11
N ARG A 68 19.32 -11.07 0.31
CA ARG A 68 17.96 -10.85 -0.23
C ARG A 68 16.90 -10.84 0.86
N GLU A 69 16.98 -11.73 1.85
CA GLU A 69 16.07 -11.72 3.01
C GLU A 69 16.23 -10.46 3.86
N CYS A 70 17.46 -10.04 4.14
CA CYS A 70 17.75 -8.78 4.84
C CYS A 70 17.17 -7.57 4.08
N GLY A 71 17.28 -7.57 2.75
CA GLY A 71 16.66 -6.54 1.91
C GLY A 71 15.13 -6.50 2.01
N ALA A 72 14.46 -7.65 1.96
CA ALA A 72 13.02 -7.73 2.15
C ALA A 72 12.60 -7.19 3.54
N ARG A 73 13.37 -7.52 4.58
CA ARG A 73 13.10 -7.04 5.94
C ARG A 73 13.33 -5.54 6.09
N LEU A 74 14.40 -4.99 5.50
CA LEU A 74 14.63 -3.55 5.49
C LEU A 74 13.45 -2.81 4.86
N LEU A 75 12.98 -3.27 3.70
CA LEU A 75 11.87 -2.63 2.98
C LEU A 75 10.56 -2.67 3.78
N LEU A 76 10.30 -3.76 4.51
CA LEU A 76 9.16 -3.82 5.43
C LEU A 76 9.25 -2.75 6.53
N GLU A 77 10.41 -2.60 7.15
CA GLU A 77 10.60 -1.66 8.26
C GLU A 77 10.53 -0.21 7.78
N LEU A 78 11.09 0.09 6.60
CA LEU A 78 10.94 1.40 5.95
C LEU A 78 9.48 1.70 5.61
N TYR A 79 8.71 0.70 5.20
CA TYR A 79 7.29 0.85 4.91
C TYR A 79 6.45 1.10 6.18
N VAL A 80 6.76 0.41 7.28
CA VAL A 80 6.05 0.57 8.56
C VAL A 80 6.41 1.91 9.23
N HIS A 81 7.62 2.43 9.03
CA HIS A 81 8.12 3.67 9.63
C HIS A 81 8.56 4.72 8.57
N PRO A 82 7.61 5.46 7.96
CA PRO A 82 7.92 6.47 6.94
C PRO A 82 8.74 7.66 7.49
N GLU A 83 8.83 7.83 8.81
CA GLU A 83 9.63 8.92 9.42
C GLU A 83 11.13 8.77 9.16
N LEU A 84 11.65 7.54 9.04
CA LEU A 84 13.04 7.29 8.67
C LEU A 84 13.34 7.78 7.23
N GLN A 85 12.34 7.71 6.35
CA GLN A 85 12.44 8.21 4.97
C GLN A 85 12.37 9.74 4.91
N GLN A 86 11.49 10.36 5.70
CA GLN A 86 11.36 11.83 5.76
C GLN A 86 12.60 12.52 6.34
N GLN A 87 13.23 11.94 7.37
CA GLN A 87 14.42 12.51 7.99
C GLN A 87 15.62 12.54 7.01
N GLN A 88 15.66 11.60 6.07
CA GLN A 88 16.69 11.50 5.03
C GLN A 88 16.44 12.51 3.89
N GLN A 89 15.17 12.72 3.50
CA GLN A 89 14.80 13.73 2.49
C GLN A 89 15.00 15.17 2.96
N GLN A 90 14.85 15.45 4.26
CA GLN A 90 15.07 16.80 4.80
C GLN A 90 16.53 17.28 4.66
N GLN A 91 17.50 16.39 4.47
CA GLN A 91 18.90 16.76 4.24
C GLN A 91 19.24 17.04 2.76
N GLN A 92 18.37 16.70 1.80
CA GLN A 92 18.64 16.87 0.36
C GLN A 92 17.50 17.65 -0.36
N GLN A 93 17.52 18.96 -0.15
CA GLN A 93 17.11 20.05 -1.07
C GLN A 93 15.64 20.16 -1.57
N GLN A 94 15.13 21.38 -1.38
CA GLN A 94 13.77 21.88 -1.63
C GLN A 94 13.38 22.16 -3.10
N GLN A 95 14.18 21.83 -4.12
CA GLN A 95 13.86 22.21 -5.52
C GLN A 95 13.74 21.05 -6.52
N GLN A 96 14.19 19.83 -6.20
CA GLN A 96 13.92 18.65 -7.04
C GLN A 96 12.63 17.91 -6.68
N GLN A 97 11.87 18.42 -5.71
CA GLN A 97 10.76 17.70 -5.06
C GLN A 97 9.58 17.36 -5.98
N GLN A 98 9.28 18.15 -7.01
CA GLN A 98 8.12 17.88 -7.86
C GLN A 98 8.36 16.78 -8.90
N GLU A 99 9.53 16.72 -9.54
CA GLU A 99 9.87 15.64 -10.47
C GLU A 99 10.22 14.34 -9.73
N GLN A 100 10.88 14.44 -8.57
CA GLN A 100 11.12 13.28 -7.71
C GLN A 100 9.84 12.72 -7.10
N GLN A 101 8.81 13.53 -6.80
CA GLN A 101 7.53 13.02 -6.30
C GLN A 101 6.81 12.14 -7.33
N GLN A 102 6.85 12.51 -8.63
CA GLN A 102 6.26 11.66 -9.68
C GLN A 102 7.06 10.37 -9.89
N GLN A 103 8.39 10.41 -9.84
CA GLN A 103 9.21 9.19 -9.89
C GLN A 103 9.09 8.33 -8.62
N GLN A 104 8.96 8.94 -7.43
CA GLN A 104 8.73 8.23 -6.18
C GLN A 104 7.38 7.54 -6.16
N GLN A 105 6.30 8.17 -6.68
CA GLN A 105 5.00 7.49 -6.78
C GLN A 105 5.03 6.28 -7.71
N GLN A 106 5.85 6.29 -8.77
CA GLN A 106 6.06 5.10 -9.61
C GLN A 106 6.92 4.03 -8.94
N GLN A 107 7.81 4.39 -8.00
CA GLN A 107 8.56 3.43 -7.16
C GLN A 107 7.78 2.95 -5.92
N GLN A 108 6.61 3.50 -5.62
CA GLN A 108 5.83 3.18 -4.41
C GLN A 108 4.96 1.92 -4.54
N GLN A 109 5.50 0.85 -5.10
CA GLN A 109 5.00 -0.49 -4.82
C GLN A 109 6.01 -1.22 -3.92
N PRO A 110 6.14 -0.82 -2.64
CA PRO A 110 7.12 -1.41 -1.72
C PRO A 110 6.93 -2.93 -1.61
N TRP A 111 5.68 -3.39 -1.74
CA TRP A 111 5.32 -4.80 -1.76
C TRP A 111 5.87 -5.55 -2.98
N ALA A 112 5.99 -4.90 -4.14
CA ALA A 112 6.58 -5.51 -5.34
C ALA A 112 8.08 -5.76 -5.16
N ASP A 113 8.81 -4.81 -4.58
CA ASP A 113 10.23 -4.97 -4.28
C ASP A 113 10.45 -6.04 -3.19
N ILE A 114 9.66 -6.01 -2.11
CA ILE A 114 9.68 -7.04 -1.06
C ILE A 114 9.44 -8.42 -1.67
N HIS A 115 8.41 -8.55 -2.51
CA HIS A 115 8.09 -9.80 -3.19
C HIS A 115 9.25 -10.27 -4.09
N ALA A 116 9.86 -9.37 -4.86
CA ALA A 116 11.01 -9.68 -5.71
C ALA A 116 12.22 -10.17 -4.90
N HIS A 117 12.51 -9.53 -3.77
CA HIS A 117 13.57 -9.95 -2.84
C HIS A 117 13.30 -11.34 -2.27
N LEU A 118 12.08 -11.63 -1.81
CA LEU A 118 11.71 -12.93 -1.24
C LEU A 118 11.74 -14.05 -2.29
N MET A 119 11.27 -13.76 -3.51
CA MET A 119 11.37 -14.71 -4.64
C MET A 119 12.82 -14.97 -5.06
N ALA A 120 13.67 -13.95 -5.02
CA ALA A 120 15.10 -14.14 -5.24
C ALA A 120 15.71 -15.00 -4.13
N ALA A 121 15.44 -14.71 -2.85
CA ALA A 121 15.93 -15.53 -1.73
C ALA A 121 15.49 -16.99 -1.86
N PHE A 122 14.22 -17.23 -2.22
CA PHE A 122 13.67 -18.56 -2.47
C PHE A 122 14.48 -19.34 -3.51
N ARG A 123 14.79 -18.73 -4.66
CA ARG A 123 15.61 -19.38 -5.70
C ARG A 123 17.00 -19.75 -5.19
N HIS A 124 17.67 -18.84 -4.48
CA HIS A 124 18.99 -19.14 -3.94
C HIS A 124 18.95 -20.25 -2.87
N TYR A 125 17.92 -20.32 -2.02
CA TYR A 125 17.78 -21.44 -1.08
C TYR A 125 17.54 -22.79 -1.75
N GLN A 126 16.89 -22.81 -2.92
CA GLN A 126 16.76 -24.02 -3.73
C GLN A 126 18.11 -24.48 -4.26
N GLU A 127 18.95 -23.55 -4.73
CA GLU A 127 20.29 -23.85 -5.21
C GLU A 127 21.18 -24.42 -4.11
N VAL A 128 21.02 -23.93 -2.86
CA VAL A 128 21.69 -24.47 -1.67
C VAL A 128 21.12 -25.83 -1.23
N GLY A 129 19.86 -26.13 -1.57
CA GLY A 129 19.14 -27.31 -1.09
C GLY A 129 18.58 -27.18 0.33
N ASP A 130 18.48 -25.96 0.87
CA ASP A 130 17.87 -25.72 2.18
C ASP A 130 16.34 -25.63 2.05
N THR A 131 15.67 -26.78 2.20
CA THR A 131 14.22 -26.89 2.05
C THR A 131 13.45 -26.06 3.08
N ARG A 132 13.97 -25.93 4.31
CA ARG A 132 13.33 -25.18 5.39
C ARG A 132 13.37 -23.68 5.11
N ALA A 133 14.53 -23.15 4.75
CA ALA A 133 14.67 -21.74 4.40
C ALA A 133 13.90 -21.40 3.11
N ALA A 134 13.93 -22.29 2.12
CA ALA A 134 13.13 -22.15 0.91
C ALA A 134 11.63 -22.11 1.22
N ALA A 135 11.12 -23.00 2.08
CA ALA A 135 9.72 -23.00 2.50
C ALA A 135 9.33 -21.70 3.22
N ALA A 136 10.19 -21.18 4.10
CA ALA A 136 9.95 -19.90 4.78
C ALA A 136 9.93 -18.71 3.79
N ALA A 137 10.89 -18.62 2.88
CA ALA A 137 10.95 -17.58 1.86
C ALA A 137 9.74 -17.64 0.91
N LEU A 138 9.35 -18.84 0.48
CA LEU A 138 8.16 -19.07 -0.34
C LEU A 138 6.89 -18.62 0.39
N ARG A 139 6.74 -19.02 1.66
CA ARG A 139 5.59 -18.67 2.49
C ARG A 139 5.44 -17.15 2.62
N ARG A 140 6.54 -16.43 2.90
CA ARG A 140 6.54 -14.96 2.97
C ARG A 140 6.21 -14.32 1.62
N ALA A 141 6.74 -14.86 0.53
CA ALA A 141 6.45 -14.33 -0.80
C ALA A 141 4.99 -14.52 -1.21
N VAL A 142 4.38 -15.67 -0.87
CA VAL A 142 2.95 -15.93 -1.08
C VAL A 142 2.09 -14.89 -0.34
N LEU A 143 2.49 -14.48 0.87
CA LEU A 143 1.83 -13.43 1.63
C LEU A 143 2.03 -12.04 1.03
N ALA A 144 3.21 -11.74 0.48
CA ALA A 144 3.49 -10.46 -0.16
C ALA A 144 2.84 -10.32 -1.54
N ALA A 145 2.64 -11.41 -2.27
CA ALA A 145 2.19 -11.40 -3.66
C ALA A 145 0.82 -10.71 -3.89
N PRO A 146 -0.23 -10.87 -3.05
CA PRO A 146 -1.47 -10.13 -3.18
C PRO A 146 -1.30 -8.63 -3.00
N LEU A 147 -0.37 -8.21 -2.13
CA LEU A 147 -0.06 -6.81 -1.85
C LEU A 147 0.75 -6.19 -2.98
N ALA A 148 1.63 -6.98 -3.61
CA ALA A 148 2.40 -6.61 -4.78
C ALA A 148 1.59 -6.57 -6.08
N ALA A 149 0.31 -6.97 -6.04
CA ALA A 149 -0.50 -7.26 -7.23
C ALA A 149 0.23 -8.20 -8.23
N ALA A 150 1.06 -9.11 -7.70
CA ALA A 150 1.87 -10.00 -8.53
C ALA A 150 0.98 -11.04 -9.20
N ALA A 151 1.02 -11.04 -10.55
CA ALA A 151 0.30 -12.02 -11.37
C ALA A 151 0.95 -13.41 -11.36
N VAL A 152 2.22 -13.50 -10.93
CA VAL A 152 2.98 -14.75 -10.92
C VAL A 152 2.58 -15.59 -9.72
N ASP A 153 2.07 -16.80 -9.97
CA ASP A 153 1.84 -17.80 -8.94
C ASP A 153 3.17 -18.42 -8.50
N PRO A 154 3.61 -18.23 -7.24
CA PRO A 154 4.86 -18.80 -6.76
C PRO A 154 4.84 -20.34 -6.72
N PHE A 155 3.66 -20.97 -6.73
CA PHE A 155 3.50 -22.43 -6.78
C PHE A 155 3.54 -23.04 -8.19
N SER A 156 3.66 -22.22 -9.24
CA SER A 156 3.76 -22.70 -10.61
C SER A 156 5.08 -23.44 -10.88
N THR A 157 6.13 -23.10 -10.13
CA THR A 157 7.48 -23.70 -10.20
C THR A 157 7.47 -25.15 -9.73
N ARG A 158 8.41 -25.97 -10.25
CA ARG A 158 8.54 -27.39 -9.86
C ARG A 158 8.86 -27.51 -8.36
N GLU A 159 9.66 -26.60 -7.87
CA GLU A 159 10.14 -26.52 -6.49
C GLU A 159 9.02 -26.04 -5.56
N GLY A 160 8.24 -25.04 -6.00
CA GLY A 160 7.01 -24.64 -5.30
C GLY A 160 5.99 -25.77 -5.19
N LYS A 161 5.93 -26.68 -6.18
CA LYS A 161 5.10 -27.89 -6.11
C LYS A 161 5.61 -28.92 -5.11
N ALA A 162 6.93 -29.09 -5.00
CA ALA A 162 7.53 -30.03 -4.06
C ALA A 162 7.26 -29.66 -2.59
N LEU A 163 7.19 -28.37 -2.28
CA LEU A 163 6.95 -27.85 -0.93
C LEU A 163 5.46 -27.81 -0.51
N GLN A 164 4.54 -28.27 -1.37
CA GLN A 164 3.10 -28.28 -1.02
C GLN A 164 2.76 -29.27 0.09
N GLY A 165 3.64 -30.22 0.40
CA GLY A 165 3.48 -31.14 1.52
C GLY A 165 3.67 -30.48 2.89
N ASP A 166 4.37 -29.35 2.97
CA ASP A 166 4.66 -28.69 4.23
C ASP A 166 3.43 -27.98 4.82
N PRO A 167 3.08 -28.21 6.09
CA PRO A 167 1.86 -27.64 6.70
C PRO A 167 1.88 -26.10 6.72
N GLU A 168 3.06 -25.50 6.92
CA GLU A 168 3.22 -24.05 6.87
C GLU A 168 2.95 -23.48 5.47
N VAL A 169 3.43 -24.17 4.43
CA VAL A 169 3.23 -23.75 3.03
C VAL A 169 1.76 -23.95 2.61
N GLN A 170 1.13 -25.03 3.07
CA GLN A 170 -0.30 -25.28 2.87
C GLN A 170 -1.15 -24.16 3.47
N SER A 171 -0.84 -23.70 4.68
CA SER A 171 -1.57 -22.62 5.32
C SER A 171 -1.49 -21.30 4.53
N ALA A 172 -0.31 -20.96 3.97
CA ALA A 172 -0.16 -19.80 3.10
C ALA A 172 -0.86 -19.96 1.73
N LYS A 173 -0.86 -21.17 1.16
CA LYS A 173 -1.63 -21.48 -0.06
C LYS A 173 -3.13 -21.33 0.18
N ALA A 174 -3.64 -21.82 1.31
CA ALA A 174 -5.04 -21.70 1.68
C ALA A 174 -5.44 -20.24 2.00
N LEU A 175 -4.52 -19.44 2.55
CA LEU A 175 -4.73 -17.99 2.67
C LEU A 175 -4.85 -17.34 1.30
N ARG A 176 -3.96 -17.69 0.35
CA ARG A 176 -3.99 -17.15 -1.01
C ARG A 176 -5.30 -17.50 -1.72
N SER A 177 -5.80 -18.73 -1.61
CA SER A 177 -7.09 -19.12 -2.19
C SER A 177 -8.26 -18.39 -1.55
N ALA A 178 -8.26 -18.20 -0.23
CA ALA A 178 -9.26 -17.39 0.47
C ALA A 178 -9.23 -15.92 0.00
N PHE A 179 -8.04 -15.35 -0.20
CA PHE A 179 -7.88 -14.00 -0.75
C PHE A 179 -8.41 -13.91 -2.19
N GLU A 180 -8.16 -14.93 -3.01
CA GLU A 180 -8.66 -15.02 -4.38
C GLU A 180 -10.19 -15.06 -4.42
N ALA A 181 -10.81 -15.83 -3.52
CA ALA A 181 -12.27 -15.91 -3.32
C ALA A 181 -12.88 -14.68 -2.62
N SER A 182 -12.08 -13.69 -2.21
CA SER A 182 -12.53 -12.53 -1.42
C SER A 182 -13.18 -12.91 -0.08
N ASP A 183 -12.76 -14.03 0.52
CA ASP A 183 -13.24 -14.54 1.80
C ASP A 183 -12.47 -13.93 2.98
N VAL A 184 -13.04 -12.89 3.58
CA VAL A 184 -12.45 -12.17 4.73
C VAL A 184 -12.28 -13.09 5.97
N PRO A 185 -13.31 -13.82 6.44
CA PRO A 185 -13.15 -14.78 7.54
C PRO A 185 -12.05 -15.83 7.30
N GLY A 186 -11.98 -16.38 6.09
CA GLY A 186 -10.96 -17.36 5.71
C GLY A 186 -9.55 -16.78 5.84
N VAL A 187 -9.32 -15.58 5.31
CA VAL A 187 -8.03 -14.88 5.42
C VAL A 187 -7.67 -14.58 6.88
N GLU A 188 -8.61 -14.09 7.70
CA GLU A 188 -8.38 -13.83 9.13
C GLU A 188 -7.94 -15.09 9.89
N LYS A 189 -8.64 -16.21 9.68
CA LYS A 189 -8.31 -17.50 10.32
C LYS A 189 -6.90 -17.97 9.97
N HIS A 190 -6.54 -17.91 8.68
CA HIS A 190 -5.24 -18.42 8.24
C HIS A 190 -4.09 -17.48 8.62
N LEU A 191 -4.34 -16.16 8.69
CA LEU A 191 -3.38 -15.20 9.24
C LEU A 191 -3.08 -15.44 10.72
N GLN A 192 -4.08 -15.80 11.53
CA GLN A 192 -3.87 -16.12 12.95
C GLN A 192 -2.96 -17.34 13.11
N LEU A 193 -3.22 -18.42 12.37
CA LEU A 193 -2.40 -19.64 12.39
C LEU A 193 -0.94 -19.36 11.94
N LEU A 194 -0.77 -18.53 10.91
CA LEU A 194 0.55 -18.14 10.40
C LEU A 194 1.29 -17.16 11.32
N GLY A 195 0.56 -16.34 12.09
CA GLY A 195 1.15 -15.37 13.01
C GLY A 195 1.91 -16.01 14.17
N GLU A 196 1.55 -17.24 14.56
CA GLU A 196 2.25 -18.00 15.60
C GLU A 196 3.59 -18.56 15.10
N THR A 197 3.71 -18.82 13.80
CA THR A 197 4.87 -19.49 13.20
C THR A 197 5.86 -18.51 12.54
N ASP A 198 5.39 -17.42 11.93
CA ASP A 198 6.26 -16.43 11.30
C ASP A 198 5.90 -14.98 11.68
N PRO A 199 6.84 -14.23 12.29
CA PRO A 199 6.63 -12.81 12.57
C PRO A 199 6.32 -11.97 11.32
N PHE A 200 6.76 -12.38 10.12
CA PHE A 200 6.42 -11.69 8.86
C PHE A 200 4.91 -11.61 8.61
N ALA A 201 4.16 -12.64 9.00
CA ALA A 201 2.71 -12.67 8.83
C ALA A 201 2.01 -11.58 9.65
N LEU A 202 2.55 -11.25 10.83
CA LEU A 202 2.03 -10.17 11.69
C LEU A 202 2.22 -8.80 11.04
N HIS A 203 3.36 -8.55 10.40
CA HIS A 203 3.65 -7.29 9.71
C HIS A 203 2.73 -7.06 8.52
N CYS A 204 2.39 -8.13 7.78
CA CYS A 204 1.51 -8.04 6.61
C CYS A 204 0.02 -8.09 6.96
N SER A 205 -0.35 -8.44 8.19
CA SER A 205 -1.73 -8.70 8.60
C SER A 205 -2.69 -7.56 8.27
N LYS A 206 -2.36 -6.33 8.70
CA LYS A 206 -3.18 -5.14 8.47
C LYS A 206 -3.36 -4.85 6.98
N ALA A 207 -2.26 -4.87 6.22
CA ALA A 207 -2.28 -4.62 4.78
C ALA A 207 -3.09 -5.68 4.01
N LEU A 208 -2.93 -6.97 4.35
CA LEU A 208 -3.66 -8.07 3.73
C LEU A 208 -5.17 -7.98 4.02
N LEU A 209 -5.54 -7.71 5.26
CA LEU A 209 -6.95 -7.55 5.64
C LEU A 209 -7.60 -6.37 4.92
N GLN A 210 -6.90 -5.24 4.82
CA GLN A 210 -7.38 -4.09 4.06
C GLN A 210 -7.52 -4.41 2.57
N ALA A 211 -6.55 -5.10 1.98
CA ALA A 211 -6.57 -5.50 0.57
C ALA A 211 -7.72 -6.47 0.24
N VAL A 212 -7.95 -7.50 1.06
CA VAL A 212 -9.07 -8.44 0.83
C VAL A 212 -10.42 -7.76 1.03
N ARG A 213 -10.54 -6.85 2.01
CA ARG A 213 -11.78 -6.08 2.26
C ARG A 213 -12.07 -5.13 1.10
N LEU A 214 -11.07 -4.43 0.57
CA LEU A 214 -11.20 -3.59 -0.62
C LEU A 214 -11.59 -4.42 -1.86
N LYS A 215 -10.97 -5.59 -2.04
CA LYS A 215 -11.32 -6.50 -3.14
C LYS A 215 -12.78 -6.99 -3.04
N ARG A 216 -13.20 -7.42 -1.84
CA ARG A 216 -14.60 -7.82 -1.58
C ARG A 216 -15.57 -6.68 -1.82
N LEU A 217 -15.24 -5.47 -1.36
CA LEU A 217 -16.05 -4.28 -1.57
C LEU A 217 -16.21 -4.00 -3.07
N ARG A 218 -15.13 -4.02 -3.86
CA ARG A 218 -15.18 -3.82 -5.31
C ARG A 218 -16.07 -4.87 -5.98
N ALA A 219 -15.96 -6.15 -5.59
CA ALA A 219 -16.82 -7.21 -6.12
C ALA A 219 -18.32 -6.96 -5.83
N ILE A 220 -18.65 -6.45 -4.64
CA ILE A 220 -20.03 -6.07 -4.29
C ILE A 220 -20.49 -4.86 -5.11
N CYS A 221 -19.67 -3.81 -5.21
CA CYS A 221 -20.00 -2.60 -5.96
C CYS A 221 -20.22 -2.84 -7.45
N CYS A 222 -19.57 -3.85 -8.05
CA CYS A 222 -19.81 -4.23 -9.45
C CYS A 222 -21.18 -4.88 -9.68
N CYS A 223 -21.78 -5.49 -8.64
CA CYS A 223 -23.01 -6.27 -8.77
C CYS A 223 -24.27 -5.53 -8.25
N TYR A 224 -24.11 -4.44 -7.49
CA TYR A 224 -25.20 -3.75 -6.81
C TYR A 224 -25.11 -2.23 -6.93
N SER A 225 -26.23 -1.58 -7.25
CA SER A 225 -26.35 -0.11 -7.30
C SER A 225 -26.69 0.52 -5.95
N VAL A 226 -27.36 -0.23 -5.06
CA VAL A 226 -27.70 0.17 -3.68
C VAL A 226 -27.45 -1.02 -2.77
N PHE A 227 -26.78 -0.80 -1.63
CA PHE A 227 -26.44 -1.86 -0.70
C PHE A 227 -26.56 -1.39 0.75
N PRO A 228 -27.26 -2.13 1.64
CA PRO A 228 -27.46 -1.71 3.02
C PRO A 228 -26.14 -1.77 3.82
N LEU A 229 -25.83 -0.67 4.51
CA LEU A 229 -24.56 -0.50 5.24
C LEU A 229 -24.37 -1.57 6.33
N GLN A 230 -25.43 -1.95 7.05
CA GLN A 230 -25.36 -2.97 8.10
C GLN A 230 -24.94 -4.35 7.57
N ARG A 231 -25.44 -4.73 6.38
CA ARG A 231 -25.04 -5.98 5.73
C ARG A 231 -23.59 -5.90 5.24
N LEU A 232 -23.14 -4.72 4.84
CA LEU A 232 -21.77 -4.49 4.40
C LEU A 232 -20.78 -4.68 5.55
N GLN A 233 -21.12 -4.12 6.72
CA GLN A 233 -20.35 -4.29 7.96
C GLN A 233 -20.20 -5.78 8.31
N GLN A 234 -21.29 -6.55 8.24
CA GLN A 234 -21.27 -7.99 8.51
C GLN A 234 -20.38 -8.76 7.52
N LEU A 235 -20.41 -8.41 6.22
CA LEU A 235 -19.59 -9.06 5.19
C LEU A 235 -18.11 -8.67 5.28
N LEU A 236 -17.79 -7.43 5.64
CA LEU A 236 -16.40 -6.95 5.75
C LEU A 236 -15.78 -7.21 7.14
N ARG A 237 -16.61 -7.56 8.14
CA ARG A 237 -16.25 -7.73 9.56
C ARG A 237 -15.55 -6.48 10.12
N LEU A 238 -16.15 -5.32 9.87
CA LEU A 238 -15.64 -4.02 10.29
C LEU A 238 -16.67 -3.24 11.11
N SER A 239 -16.19 -2.30 11.91
CA SER A 239 -17.04 -1.29 12.54
C SER A 239 -17.65 -0.36 11.48
N GLU A 240 -18.70 0.38 11.85
CA GLU A 240 -19.33 1.35 10.96
C GLU A 240 -18.35 2.44 10.50
N GLU A 241 -17.51 2.94 11.41
CA GLU A 241 -16.51 3.96 11.12
C GLU A 241 -15.44 3.44 10.15
N ASP A 242 -14.85 2.28 10.44
CA ASP A 242 -13.84 1.68 9.55
C ASP A 242 -14.41 1.37 8.17
N THR A 243 -15.69 0.97 8.11
CA THR A 243 -16.39 0.72 6.84
C THR A 243 -16.54 2.02 6.04
N ARG A 244 -16.87 3.14 6.69
CA ARG A 244 -16.91 4.47 6.04
C ARG A 244 -15.52 4.89 5.54
N GLN A 245 -14.49 4.75 6.37
CA GLN A 245 -13.12 5.07 5.98
C GLN A 245 -12.66 4.24 4.76
N LEU A 246 -12.98 2.95 4.75
CA LEU A 246 -12.63 2.05 3.63
C LEU A 246 -13.42 2.38 2.35
N LEU A 247 -14.67 2.83 2.48
CA LEU A 247 -15.47 3.34 1.36
C LEU A 247 -14.88 4.64 0.77
N LEU A 248 -14.45 5.57 1.62
CA LEU A 248 -13.79 6.80 1.20
C LEU A 248 -12.48 6.51 0.46
N GLN A 249 -11.69 5.56 0.97
CA GLN A 249 -10.46 5.11 0.32
C GLN A 249 -10.72 4.45 -1.04
N ALA A 250 -11.83 3.70 -1.19
CA ALA A 250 -12.21 3.08 -2.45
C ALA A 250 -12.75 4.07 -3.49
N GLY A 251 -13.21 5.26 -3.07
CA GLY A 251 -13.85 6.29 -3.91
C GLY A 251 -12.92 7.24 -4.66
N THR A 252 -11.60 7.21 -4.42
CA THR A 252 -10.61 8.07 -5.09
C THR A 252 -10.00 7.38 -6.35
N PRO A 253 -9.42 8.13 -7.30
CA PRO A 253 -9.85 8.17 -8.71
C PRO A 253 -9.21 7.09 -9.61
N HIS A 254 -9.62 5.84 -9.47
CA HIS A 254 -9.64 4.91 -10.63
C HIS A 254 -10.98 4.20 -10.84
N ALA A 255 -11.99 4.45 -9.99
CA ALA A 255 -13.33 3.89 -10.09
C ALA A 255 -14.43 4.91 -9.72
N ALA A 256 -14.18 6.20 -9.92
CA ALA A 256 -14.92 7.28 -9.26
C ALA A 256 -16.28 7.69 -9.89
N ALA A 257 -16.71 7.12 -11.01
CA ALA A 257 -17.96 7.58 -11.66
C ALA A 257 -19.24 6.92 -11.10
N ALA A 258 -19.16 5.67 -10.61
CA ALA A 258 -20.35 4.92 -10.18
C ALA A 258 -20.53 4.88 -8.64
N ALA A 259 -19.44 4.84 -7.87
CA ALA A 259 -19.49 4.70 -6.41
C ALA A 259 -19.91 6.00 -5.69
N ALA A 260 -19.60 7.18 -6.26
CA ALA A 260 -19.91 8.47 -5.64
C ALA A 260 -21.42 8.77 -5.55
N ALA A 261 -22.21 8.30 -6.52
CA ALA A 261 -23.66 8.50 -6.52
C ALA A 261 -24.39 7.63 -5.47
N ALA A 262 -23.92 6.41 -5.22
CA ALA A 262 -24.52 5.50 -4.24
C ALA A 262 -24.15 5.85 -2.79
N VAL A 263 -22.92 6.33 -2.55
CA VAL A 263 -22.45 6.72 -1.21
C VAL A 263 -23.07 8.06 -0.76
N ALA A 264 -23.25 9.02 -1.67
CA ALA A 264 -23.95 10.27 -1.34
C ALA A 264 -25.41 10.04 -0.92
N ALA A 265 -26.11 9.08 -1.55
CA ALA A 265 -27.48 8.73 -1.20
C ALA A 265 -27.59 8.05 0.18
N ALA A 266 -26.64 7.17 0.53
CA ALA A 266 -26.64 6.47 1.82
C ALA A 266 -26.22 7.37 2.99
N VAL A 267 -25.27 8.29 2.78
CA VAL A 267 -24.85 9.27 3.81
C VAL A 267 -25.92 10.32 4.04
N ALA A 268 -26.64 10.76 2.98
CA ALA A 268 -27.79 11.64 3.13
C ALA A 268 -28.93 10.98 3.94
N ALA A 269 -29.19 9.68 3.73
CA ALA A 269 -30.18 8.94 4.51
C ALA A 269 -29.80 8.80 6.00
N ALA A 270 -28.50 8.65 6.32
CA ALA A 270 -28.03 8.59 7.69
C ALA A 270 -28.07 9.96 8.40
N ALA A 271 -27.83 11.06 7.68
CA ALA A 271 -27.89 12.42 8.24
C ALA A 271 -29.33 12.86 8.59
N VAL A 272 -30.34 12.36 7.89
CA VAL A 272 -31.76 12.65 8.20
C VAL A 272 -32.21 11.98 9.51
N SER A 273 -31.53 10.91 9.96
CA SER A 273 -31.89 10.20 11.20
C SER A 273 -31.37 10.88 12.48
N VAL A 274 -30.46 11.86 12.39
CA VAL A 274 -29.83 12.51 13.57
C VAL A 274 -30.52 13.82 13.95
N ALA A 275 -31.45 14.32 13.14
CA ALA A 275 -32.18 15.56 13.40
C ALA A 275 -33.67 15.31 13.67
N ALA A 276 -34.00 14.80 14.87
CA ALA A 276 -35.34 14.92 15.44
C ALA A 276 -35.23 15.30 16.94
N PRO A 277 -36.03 16.26 17.42
CA PRO A 277 -35.75 17.00 18.66
C PRO A 277 -36.19 16.26 19.92
N VAL A 278 -35.46 16.54 20.99
CA VAL A 278 -35.75 16.18 22.39
C VAL A 278 -36.92 17.01 22.90
N CYS A 279 -37.94 16.33 23.46
CA CYS A 279 -38.94 16.76 24.47
C CYS A 279 -40.02 15.65 24.52
N GLY A 280 -40.51 15.05 25.61
CA GLY A 280 -40.31 15.12 27.05
C GLY A 280 -41.41 14.23 27.68
N ALA A 281 -41.01 13.38 28.64
CA ALA A 281 -41.77 12.71 29.71
C ALA A 281 -43.23 12.19 29.52
N ALA A 282 -43.47 10.90 29.79
CA ALA A 282 -44.19 10.41 31.00
C ALA A 282 -44.40 8.87 31.02
N SER A 283 -43.95 8.26 32.12
CA SER A 283 -44.46 7.08 32.87
C SER A 283 -45.16 5.88 32.17
N GLY A 284 -44.72 4.67 32.53
CA GLY A 284 -45.65 3.58 32.87
C GLY A 284 -45.37 2.20 32.25
N ALA A 285 -44.63 1.38 33.00
CA ALA A 285 -44.84 -0.05 33.27
C ALA A 285 -45.08 -1.10 32.15
N ALA A 286 -44.30 -2.18 32.30
CA ALA A 286 -44.65 -3.59 32.15
C ALA A 286 -44.63 -4.25 30.75
N ALA A 287 -43.60 -5.09 30.61
CA ALA A 287 -43.66 -6.53 30.33
C ALA A 287 -44.35 -7.05 29.05
N GLY A 288 -43.63 -7.96 28.37
CA GLY A 288 -44.26 -9.03 27.59
C GLY A 288 -44.04 -8.93 26.08
N ALA A 289 -42.84 -9.28 25.64
CA ALA A 289 -42.54 -9.55 24.25
C ALA A 289 -43.16 -10.89 23.81
N ALA A 290 -44.11 -10.86 22.86
CA ALA A 290 -44.33 -11.92 21.87
C ALA A 290 -45.41 -11.50 20.84
N ALA A 291 -45.02 -11.55 19.57
CA ALA A 291 -45.84 -11.87 18.41
C ALA A 291 -47.20 -11.15 18.21
N ALA A 292 -47.23 -10.20 17.27
CA ALA A 292 -48.19 -10.14 16.15
C ALA A 292 -48.17 -8.74 15.55
N PHE A 293 -47.68 -8.56 14.33
CA PHE A 293 -48.23 -7.61 13.34
C PHE A 293 -47.53 -7.83 11.98
N ALA A 294 -47.61 -9.07 11.50
CA ALA A 294 -47.42 -9.39 10.08
C ALA A 294 -48.80 -9.39 9.42
N ALA A 295 -49.40 -8.22 9.21
CA ALA A 295 -50.59 -8.01 8.36
C ALA A 295 -51.01 -6.52 8.34
N ALA A 296 -50.23 -5.65 7.70
CA ALA A 296 -50.70 -4.31 7.26
C ALA A 296 -49.66 -3.62 6.37
N ALA A 297 -49.37 -4.18 5.19
CA ALA A 297 -48.70 -3.45 4.11
C ALA A 297 -49.41 -3.77 2.79
N ALA A 298 -50.73 -3.58 2.80
CA ALA A 298 -51.61 -3.60 1.65
C ALA A 298 -52.58 -2.41 1.78
N SER A 299 -52.05 -1.20 1.67
CA SER A 299 -52.82 -0.01 1.31
C SER A 299 -51.86 1.10 0.89
N GLY A 300 -51.77 1.30 -0.42
CA GLY A 300 -51.12 2.47 -1.00
C GLY A 300 -51.91 3.73 -0.62
N ALA A 301 -51.35 4.53 0.30
CA ALA A 301 -51.83 5.87 0.59
C ALA A 301 -50.78 6.66 1.40
N ALA A 302 -49.64 6.98 0.79
CA ALA A 302 -48.70 7.96 1.36
C ALA A 302 -47.87 8.71 0.28
N ALA A 303 -48.43 8.86 -0.93
CA ALA A 303 -47.77 9.57 -2.04
C ALA A 303 -48.09 11.09 -2.08
N ALA A 304 -48.72 11.66 -1.05
CA ALA A 304 -49.24 13.03 -1.12
C ALA A 304 -48.68 14.01 -0.06
N SER A 305 -47.78 13.61 0.83
CA SER A 305 -47.21 14.51 1.86
C SER A 305 -45.73 14.86 1.71
N VAL A 306 -45.04 14.33 0.70
CA VAL A 306 -43.60 14.63 0.46
C VAL A 306 -43.38 15.76 -0.56
N ALA A 307 -44.42 16.16 -1.31
CA ALA A 307 -44.32 17.24 -2.31
C ALA A 307 -44.40 18.67 -1.74
N ALA A 308 -44.81 18.84 -0.48
CA ALA A 308 -45.03 20.16 0.13
C ALA A 308 -43.85 20.68 0.99
N ALA A 309 -42.83 19.85 1.26
CA ALA A 309 -41.66 20.23 2.06
C ALA A 309 -40.44 20.65 1.21
N ALA A 310 -40.59 20.76 -0.11
CA ALA A 310 -39.51 21.12 -1.04
C ALA A 310 -39.37 22.65 -1.28
N ALA A 311 -40.11 23.50 -0.56
CA ALA A 311 -40.18 24.94 -0.82
C ALA A 311 -39.51 25.84 0.23
N ALA A 312 -38.82 25.29 1.24
CA ALA A 312 -38.27 26.10 2.34
C ALA A 312 -36.92 25.62 2.86
N VAL A 313 -35.92 25.48 1.98
CA VAL A 313 -34.51 25.52 2.39
C VAL A 313 -33.72 26.29 1.34
N SER A 314 -33.40 27.54 1.63
CA SER A 314 -32.41 28.32 0.88
C SER A 314 -31.06 27.64 0.98
N LEU A 315 -30.61 27.03 -0.13
CA LEU A 315 -29.26 26.52 -0.29
C LEU A 315 -28.26 27.69 -0.46
N PRO A 316 -27.11 27.69 0.23
CA PRO A 316 -26.00 28.54 -0.17
C PRO A 316 -25.44 28.06 -1.52
N HIS A 317 -25.25 29.00 -2.43
CA HIS A 317 -24.77 28.79 -3.79
C HIS A 317 -23.35 28.20 -3.78
N VAL A 318 -23.24 26.90 -4.09
CA VAL A 318 -21.96 26.24 -4.41
C VAL A 318 -21.68 26.47 -5.91
N PRO A 319 -20.48 26.92 -6.30
CA PRO A 319 -20.17 27.21 -7.69
C PRO A 319 -20.04 25.91 -8.50
N LEU A 320 -20.84 25.80 -9.55
CA LEU A 320 -20.70 24.78 -10.59
C LEU A 320 -19.30 24.87 -11.21
N LEU A 321 -18.58 23.74 -11.25
CA LEU A 321 -17.33 23.59 -11.98
C LEU A 321 -17.50 23.96 -13.47
N PRO A 322 -16.51 24.61 -14.09
CA PRO A 322 -16.70 25.29 -15.37
C PRO A 322 -16.66 24.32 -16.55
N SER A 323 -17.50 24.61 -17.54
CA SER A 323 -17.66 23.89 -18.81
C SER A 323 -16.33 23.73 -19.59
N PRO A 324 -16.21 22.75 -20.51
CA PRO A 324 -14.98 22.39 -21.24
C PRO A 324 -14.30 23.51 -22.05
N ARG A 325 -14.94 24.69 -22.18
CA ARG A 325 -14.28 25.90 -22.71
C ARG A 325 -13.17 26.44 -21.78
N TYR A 326 -13.23 26.19 -20.47
CA TYR A 326 -12.21 26.66 -19.53
C TYR A 326 -10.88 25.91 -19.63
N GLN A 327 -10.90 24.62 -20.00
CA GLN A 327 -9.67 23.83 -20.18
C GLN A 327 -8.86 24.29 -21.41
N ILE A 328 -9.54 24.78 -22.45
CA ILE A 328 -8.89 25.30 -23.65
C ILE A 328 -8.22 26.65 -23.34
N HIS A 329 -8.89 27.53 -22.58
CA HIS A 329 -8.29 28.78 -22.12
C HIS A 329 -7.10 28.55 -21.19
N PHE A 330 -7.17 27.58 -20.29
CA PHE A 330 -6.06 27.25 -19.39
C PHE A 330 -4.84 26.70 -20.14
N ARG A 331 -5.04 25.79 -21.12
CA ARG A 331 -3.93 25.33 -21.98
C ARG A 331 -3.32 26.45 -22.82
N ARG A 332 -4.14 27.37 -23.35
CA ARG A 332 -3.64 28.55 -24.10
C ARG A 332 -2.84 29.48 -23.20
N GLN A 333 -3.28 29.69 -21.95
CA GLN A 333 -2.60 30.54 -20.99
C GLN A 333 -1.27 29.93 -20.53
N GLN A 334 -1.19 28.61 -20.35
CA GLN A 334 0.07 27.90 -20.08
C GLN A 334 1.05 27.97 -21.27
N GLN A 335 0.57 27.81 -22.51
CA GLN A 335 1.43 27.97 -23.68
C GLN A 335 1.95 29.40 -23.84
N GLN A 336 1.13 30.42 -23.55
CA GLN A 336 1.58 31.81 -23.56
C GLN A 336 2.62 32.10 -22.47
N GLN A 337 2.47 31.52 -21.26
CA GLN A 337 3.49 31.64 -20.22
C GLN A 337 4.80 30.94 -20.60
N GLN A 338 4.75 29.76 -21.24
CA GLN A 338 5.96 29.11 -21.76
C GLN A 338 6.65 29.93 -22.85
N GLN A 339 5.89 30.55 -23.76
CA GLN A 339 6.46 31.42 -24.79
C GLN A 339 7.07 32.70 -24.20
N GLN A 340 6.46 33.30 -23.17
CA GLN A 340 7.04 34.43 -22.45
C GLN A 340 8.33 34.07 -21.69
N GLN A 341 8.40 32.86 -21.12
CA GLN A 341 9.62 32.37 -20.48
C GLN A 341 10.73 32.11 -21.50
N GLN A 342 10.41 31.56 -22.67
CA GLN A 342 11.40 31.37 -23.75
C GLN A 342 11.91 32.72 -24.31
N HIS A 343 11.03 33.72 -24.46
CA HIS A 343 11.46 35.07 -24.86
C HIS A 343 12.31 35.76 -23.79
N SER A 344 12.02 35.58 -22.50
CA SER A 344 12.82 36.11 -21.38
C SER A 344 14.22 35.48 -21.31
N ILE A 345 14.32 34.18 -21.62
CA ILE A 345 15.61 33.49 -21.71
C ILE A 345 16.41 33.98 -22.92
N PHE A 346 15.76 34.19 -24.08
CA PHE A 346 16.43 34.69 -25.29
C PHE A 346 16.92 36.13 -25.15
N SER A 347 16.11 37.02 -24.54
CA SER A 347 16.50 38.42 -24.30
C SER A 347 17.58 38.59 -23.21
N ARG A 348 17.73 37.60 -22.30
CA ARG A 348 18.89 37.55 -21.37
C ARG A 348 20.20 37.15 -22.04
N PHE A 349 20.14 36.37 -23.13
CA PHE A 349 21.32 35.95 -23.88
C PHE A 349 21.82 37.03 -24.86
N GLU A 350 20.93 37.85 -25.44
CA GLU A 350 21.36 38.94 -26.34
C GLU A 350 21.95 40.15 -25.59
N GLY A 351 21.63 40.36 -24.31
CA GLY A 351 22.15 41.47 -23.49
C GLY A 351 23.62 41.34 -23.06
N HIS A 352 24.27 40.20 -23.28
CA HIS A 352 25.67 39.94 -22.86
C HIS A 352 26.71 40.01 -24.00
N SER A 353 26.32 40.40 -25.23
CA SER A 353 27.25 40.44 -26.38
C SER A 353 27.67 41.85 -26.86
N ALA A 354 27.33 42.93 -26.15
CA ALA A 354 27.74 44.29 -26.52
C ALA A 354 28.66 44.90 -25.46
N GLY A 355 29.97 44.71 -25.60
CA GLY A 355 30.93 45.42 -24.75
C GLY A 355 32.33 44.83 -24.63
N ARG A 356 32.98 44.43 -25.74
CA ARG A 356 34.42 44.19 -25.74
C ARG A 356 35.08 44.98 -26.87
N ALA A 357 35.41 46.24 -26.59
CA ALA A 357 36.28 47.04 -27.43
C ALA A 357 37.72 46.48 -27.40
N PRO A 358 38.45 46.48 -28.52
CA PRO A 358 39.79 45.90 -28.61
C PRO A 358 40.86 46.85 -28.04
N ARG A 359 41.88 46.25 -27.42
CA ARG A 359 43.10 46.92 -26.92
C ARG A 359 43.92 47.49 -28.08
N PRO A 360 44.59 48.65 -27.91
CA PRO A 360 45.81 48.95 -28.64
C PRO A 360 47.06 48.65 -27.80
N HIS A 361 48.05 48.12 -28.53
CA HIS A 361 49.47 47.79 -28.27
C HIS A 361 50.10 47.99 -26.90
#